data_AF-A0AA43UI31-F1
#
_entry.id   AF-A0AA43UI31-F1
#
_cell.length_a   1.000
_cell.length_b   1.000
_cell.length_c   1.000
_cell.angle_alpha   90.00
_cell.angle_beta   90.00
_cell.angle_gamma   90.00
#
_symmetry.space_group_name_H-M   'P 1'
#
loop_
_entity.id
_entity.type
_entity.pdbx_description
1 polymer ?
#
loop_
_entity_poly.entity_id
_entity_poly.type
_entity_poly.pdbx_seq_one_letter_code
_entity_poly.pdbx_strand_id
1 'polypeptide(L)'
;MAVNKKQNLVVNASYKLGEKTINFSYKSDYKLQKAENKPLTEEIIQEQMEKTGNTPFIINNVQITNLPNNVFMPIGKLNKIRRKITDHGTEELLKQYIPQEDKTSPLKKIIKSYIKECKENIPKIKPSKYLALNVYVDNLNLLKVVNKYPVTRIYFDPSFIYSNKTDYFNNIEEILRQAVKITMDKELVWVLSSFTSDEDLKKIKQVYTNLKKDEINISIMGDFPSLTRTFDTNIYGSHNLNIWNNYSVAMLNKNGFKGATISSELSNKEVKELLEKSQQYNTKLELIIHGNQEIMVTKDNFSNLKDGNDLEIITGEYVTLEDKKNKAKFKIYFDYNNQSHFFNNDCLSLIDEIPMIQKMGIENVTLDCRFTKEKYLSKVLSVYIQKLEDIETKNKYIKHIEDISYSKLNKGNFINERILENKKRKRMISQNRTKNLNKDKKARKKRRKYD
;
A
#
# COMPACT_ATOMS: atom_id res chain seq x y z
N MET A 1 -23.17 39.76 -7.25
CA MET A 1 -24.17 39.42 -6.21
C MET A 1 -25.20 40.53 -6.15
N ALA A 2 -26.49 40.19 -6.00
CA ALA A 2 -27.58 41.16 -5.96
C ALA A 2 -28.76 40.66 -5.12
N VAL A 3 -29.54 41.58 -4.54
CA VAL A 3 -30.78 41.23 -3.83
C VAL A 3 -31.96 41.31 -4.79
N ASN A 4 -32.79 40.25 -4.82
CA ASN A 4 -33.97 40.23 -5.66
C ASN A 4 -35.19 40.90 -5.00
N LYS A 5 -36.27 41.09 -5.76
CA LYS A 5 -37.54 41.68 -5.28
C LYS A 5 -38.16 40.98 -4.06
N LYS A 6 -37.74 39.74 -3.73
CA LYS A 6 -38.21 38.96 -2.57
C LYS A 6 -37.22 39.00 -1.40
N GLN A 7 -36.25 39.92 -1.41
CA GLN A 7 -35.21 40.08 -0.39
C GLN A 7 -34.27 38.86 -0.24
N ASN A 8 -34.13 38.02 -1.27
CA ASN A 8 -33.12 36.96 -1.27
C ASN A 8 -31.86 37.40 -2.01
N LEU A 9 -30.71 36.94 -1.52
CA LEU A 9 -29.42 37.13 -2.17
C LEU A 9 -29.30 36.17 -3.35
N VAL A 10 -29.00 36.72 -4.52
CA VAL A 10 -28.71 35.99 -5.76
C VAL A 10 -27.24 36.17 -6.10
N VAL A 11 -26.56 35.04 -6.33
CA VAL A 11 -25.14 34.99 -6.66
C VAL A 11 -24.98 34.34 -8.02
N ASN A 12 -24.42 35.09 -8.95
CA ASN A 12 -23.97 34.58 -10.23
C ASN A 12 -22.46 34.37 -10.12
N ALA A 13 -22.01 33.14 -10.30
CA ALA A 13 -20.62 32.74 -10.29
C ALA A 13 -20.20 32.30 -11.69
N SER A 14 -18.96 32.62 -12.06
CA SER A 14 -18.34 32.19 -13.30
C SER A 14 -17.03 31.49 -12.98
N TYR A 15 -16.86 30.27 -13.47
CA TYR A 15 -15.66 29.46 -13.27
C TYR A 15 -14.90 29.32 -14.58
N LYS A 16 -13.59 29.56 -14.54
CA LYS A 16 -12.69 29.24 -15.65
C LYS A 16 -12.07 27.87 -15.39
N LEU A 17 -12.52 26.86 -16.13
CA LEU A 17 -12.03 25.48 -16.02
C LEU A 17 -11.32 25.11 -17.33
N GLY A 18 -10.00 25.27 -17.36
CA GLY A 18 -9.21 25.19 -18.59
C GLY A 18 -9.60 26.30 -19.58
N GLU A 19 -9.99 25.92 -20.79
CA GLU A 19 -10.46 26.85 -21.84
C GLU A 19 -11.96 27.18 -21.75
N LYS A 20 -12.71 26.51 -20.85
CA LYS A 20 -14.16 26.69 -20.74
C LYS A 20 -14.53 27.61 -19.58
N THR A 21 -15.51 28.49 -19.84
CA THR A 21 -16.16 29.30 -18.81
C THR A 21 -17.54 28.74 -18.50
N ILE A 22 -17.79 28.41 -17.23
CA ILE A 22 -19.08 27.88 -16.78
C ILE A 22 -19.74 28.93 -15.88
N ASN A 23 -21.00 29.22 -16.15
CA ASN A 23 -21.79 30.15 -15.35
C ASN A 23 -22.80 29.40 -14.49
N PHE A 24 -22.92 29.80 -13.23
CA PHE A 24 -23.84 29.22 -12.26
C PHE A 24 -24.56 30.32 -11.50
N SER A 25 -25.87 30.18 -11.31
CA SER A 25 -26.66 31.10 -10.52
C SER A 25 -27.24 30.38 -9.31
N TYR A 26 -27.00 30.93 -8.12
CA TYR A 26 -27.56 30.43 -6.87
C TYR A 26 -28.39 31.50 -6.19
N LYS A 27 -29.59 31.10 -5.74
CA LYS A 27 -30.48 31.94 -4.94
C LYS A 27 -30.50 31.45 -3.51
N SER A 28 -30.28 32.34 -2.54
CA SER A 28 -30.37 32.00 -1.12
C SER A 28 -31.79 31.58 -0.72
N ASP A 29 -31.86 30.58 0.15
CA ASP A 29 -33.08 30.14 0.85
C ASP A 29 -33.48 31.12 1.95
N TYR A 30 -32.52 31.88 2.47
CA TYR A 30 -32.71 32.89 3.50
C TYR A 30 -33.10 34.24 2.90
N LYS A 31 -34.09 34.91 3.49
CA LYS A 31 -34.46 36.30 3.17
C LYS A 31 -33.69 37.24 4.09
N LEU A 32 -33.14 38.30 3.53
CA LEU A 32 -32.52 39.38 4.29
C LEU A 32 -33.52 39.98 5.27
N GLN A 33 -33.05 40.27 6.48
CA GLN A 33 -33.82 40.90 7.54
C GLN A 33 -33.31 42.32 7.77
N LYS A 34 -34.06 43.16 8.49
CA LYS A 34 -33.56 44.47 8.92
C LYS A 34 -32.49 44.26 9.99
N ALA A 35 -31.37 44.96 9.90
CA ALA A 35 -30.31 44.87 10.90
C ALA A 35 -30.64 45.74 12.12
N GLU A 36 -30.37 45.19 13.31
CA GLU A 36 -30.52 45.91 14.59
C GLU A 36 -29.18 46.48 15.06
N ASN A 37 -28.12 45.67 15.12
CA ASN A 37 -26.79 46.10 15.62
C ASN A 37 -25.60 45.73 14.70
N LYS A 38 -25.81 44.88 13.69
CA LYS A 38 -24.74 44.36 12.81
C LYS A 38 -25.22 44.30 11.36
N PRO A 39 -25.14 45.40 10.61
CA PRO A 39 -25.50 45.38 9.20
C PRO A 39 -24.52 44.50 8.41
N LEU A 40 -25.04 43.81 7.41
CA LEU A 40 -24.25 43.09 6.44
C LEU A 40 -23.68 44.10 5.43
N THR A 41 -22.37 44.31 5.45
CA THR A 41 -21.68 45.22 4.53
C THR A 41 -21.05 44.46 3.36
N GLU A 42 -20.63 45.18 2.33
CA GLU A 42 -19.97 44.61 1.16
C GLU A 42 -18.64 43.93 1.51
N GLU A 43 -17.88 44.53 2.43
CA GLU A 43 -16.60 44.00 2.91
C GLU A 43 -16.79 42.66 3.62
N ILE A 44 -17.83 42.54 4.46
CA ILE A 44 -18.15 41.27 5.16
C ILE A 44 -18.53 40.20 4.14
N ILE A 45 -19.31 40.53 3.11
CA ILE A 45 -19.67 39.57 2.06
C ILE A 45 -18.41 39.12 1.32
N GLN A 46 -17.55 40.05 0.91
CA GLN A 46 -16.32 39.76 0.19
C GLN A 46 -15.40 38.84 1.02
N GLU A 47 -15.10 39.21 2.27
CA GLU A 47 -14.22 38.44 3.16
C GLU A 47 -14.73 37.01 3.40
N GLN A 48 -16.05 36.84 3.52
CA GLN A 48 -16.62 35.50 3.71
C GLN A 48 -16.64 34.68 2.41
N MET A 49 -16.84 35.32 1.26
CA MET A 49 -16.84 34.65 -0.03
C MET A 49 -15.44 34.19 -0.43
N GLU A 50 -14.41 35.00 -0.23
CA GLU A 50 -13.00 34.71 -0.61
C GLU A 50 -12.37 33.54 0.15
N LYS A 51 -12.93 33.13 1.30
CA LYS A 51 -12.44 32.01 2.12
C LYS A 51 -12.72 30.64 1.47
N THR A 52 -12.07 30.34 0.36
CA THR A 52 -12.26 29.11 -0.43
C THR A 52 -11.50 27.88 0.10
N GLY A 53 -10.46 28.06 0.91
CA GLY A 53 -9.81 27.00 1.72
C GLY A 53 -9.67 25.65 1.01
N ASN A 54 -10.21 24.58 1.61
CA ASN A 54 -10.17 23.17 1.15
C ASN A 54 -10.81 22.89 -0.23
N THR A 55 -10.86 23.85 -1.15
CA THR A 55 -11.39 23.71 -2.51
C THR A 55 -10.32 24.13 -3.52
N PRO A 56 -10.34 23.60 -4.75
CA PRO A 56 -9.34 23.94 -5.78
C PRO A 56 -9.58 25.31 -6.43
N PHE A 57 -10.36 26.21 -5.81
CA PHE A 57 -10.78 27.48 -6.38
C PHE A 57 -10.21 28.67 -5.64
N ILE A 58 -9.86 29.71 -6.40
CA ILE A 58 -9.54 31.04 -5.90
C ILE A 58 -10.60 32.00 -6.47
N ILE A 59 -11.16 32.88 -5.64
CA ILE A 59 -12.10 33.90 -6.11
C ILE A 59 -11.30 35.13 -6.53
N ASN A 60 -11.35 35.47 -7.82
CA ASN A 60 -10.63 36.63 -8.35
C ASN A 60 -11.36 37.96 -8.12
N ASN A 61 -12.69 37.95 -8.10
CA ASN A 61 -13.49 39.17 -7.99
C ASN A 61 -14.87 38.86 -7.39
N VAL A 62 -15.33 39.71 -6.47
CA VAL A 62 -16.68 39.71 -5.91
C VAL A 62 -17.30 41.07 -6.13
N GLN A 63 -18.26 41.17 -7.05
CA GLN A 63 -19.00 42.42 -7.28
C GLN A 63 -20.39 42.35 -6.65
N ILE A 64 -20.78 43.41 -5.95
CA ILE A 64 -22.09 43.57 -5.31
C ILE A 64 -22.76 44.78 -5.98
N THR A 65 -24.01 44.63 -6.43
CA THR A 65 -24.66 45.65 -7.30
C THR A 65 -25.96 46.20 -6.73
N ASN A 66 -26.57 45.52 -5.76
CA ASN A 66 -27.85 45.93 -5.18
C ASN A 66 -28.01 45.33 -3.78
N LEU A 67 -27.27 45.88 -2.81
CA LEU A 67 -27.38 45.54 -1.39
C LEU A 67 -28.17 46.66 -0.69
N PRO A 68 -29.39 46.38 -0.18
CA PRO A 68 -30.16 47.40 0.52
C PRO A 68 -29.47 47.84 1.82
N ASN A 69 -29.63 49.12 2.18
CA ASN A 69 -29.07 49.64 3.43
C ASN A 69 -29.72 48.96 4.64
N ASN A 70 -28.91 48.73 5.68
CA ASN A 70 -29.35 48.21 6.98
C ASN A 70 -30.01 46.82 6.93
N VAL A 71 -29.44 45.89 6.16
CA VAL A 71 -29.87 44.48 6.07
C VAL A 71 -28.97 43.53 6.85
N PHE A 72 -29.50 42.37 7.26
CA PHE A 72 -28.81 41.35 8.03
C PHE A 72 -28.94 39.96 7.38
N MET A 73 -27.83 39.22 7.39
CA MET A 73 -27.78 37.77 7.16
C MET A 73 -26.76 37.13 8.11
N PRO A 74 -27.11 36.00 8.76
CA PRO A 74 -26.12 35.25 9.53
C PRO A 74 -24.94 34.79 8.66
N ILE A 75 -23.70 34.95 9.14
CA ILE A 75 -22.48 34.52 8.43
C ILE A 75 -22.55 33.05 7.99
N GLY A 76 -23.15 32.18 8.82
CA GLY A 76 -23.36 30.78 8.48
C GLY A 76 -24.19 30.54 7.21
N LYS A 77 -25.06 31.49 6.81
CA LYS A 77 -25.81 31.44 5.55
C LYS A 77 -24.97 31.88 4.36
N LEU A 78 -24.13 32.90 4.50
CA LEU A 78 -23.13 33.27 3.48
C LEU A 78 -22.15 32.13 3.22
N ASN A 79 -21.65 31.50 4.28
CA ASN A 79 -20.77 30.33 4.17
C ASN A 79 -21.45 29.16 3.46
N LYS A 80 -22.76 28.97 3.63
CA LYS A 80 -23.53 27.98 2.86
C LYS A 80 -23.64 28.35 1.39
N ILE A 81 -23.87 29.61 1.06
CA ILE A 81 -23.92 30.11 -0.32
C ILE A 81 -22.56 29.88 -0.99
N ARG A 82 -21.46 30.30 -0.34
CA ARG A 82 -20.09 30.04 -0.82
C ARG A 82 -19.87 28.56 -1.08
N ARG A 83 -20.19 27.69 -0.10
CA ARG A 83 -20.04 26.23 -0.27
C ARG A 83 -20.84 25.72 -1.46
N LYS A 84 -22.08 26.16 -1.67
CA LYS A 84 -22.88 25.75 -2.83
C LYS A 84 -22.23 26.14 -4.16
N ILE A 85 -21.61 27.31 -4.21
CA ILE A 85 -20.87 27.78 -5.39
C ILE A 85 -19.60 26.94 -5.57
N THR A 86 -18.78 26.74 -4.53
CA THR A 86 -17.55 25.95 -4.68
C THR A 86 -17.82 24.47 -4.95
N ASP A 87 -18.88 23.90 -4.38
CA ASP A 87 -19.31 22.51 -4.61
C ASP A 87 -19.71 22.32 -6.08
N HIS A 88 -20.52 23.23 -6.63
CA HIS A 88 -20.90 23.19 -8.05
C HIS A 88 -19.69 23.29 -8.98
N GLY A 89 -18.77 24.23 -8.71
CA GLY A 89 -17.53 24.34 -9.47
C GLY A 89 -16.71 23.05 -9.40
N THR A 90 -16.66 22.41 -8.23
CA THR A 90 -15.95 21.13 -8.03
C THR A 90 -16.59 20.02 -8.84
N GLU A 91 -17.93 19.91 -8.83
CA GLU A 91 -18.67 18.93 -9.63
C GLU A 91 -18.39 19.10 -11.14
N GLU A 92 -18.40 20.33 -11.64
CA GLU A 92 -18.09 20.62 -13.04
C GLU A 92 -16.63 20.33 -13.40
N LEU A 93 -15.69 20.63 -12.51
CA LEU A 93 -14.27 20.28 -12.67
C LEU A 93 -14.10 18.76 -12.74
N LEU A 94 -14.72 18.01 -11.83
CA LEU A 94 -14.66 16.55 -11.82
C LEU A 94 -15.22 15.94 -13.12
N LYS A 95 -16.28 16.51 -13.69
CA LYS A 95 -16.83 16.07 -14.99
C LYS A 95 -15.82 16.19 -16.13
N GLN A 96 -14.86 17.12 -16.08
CA GLN A 96 -13.80 17.22 -17.11
C GLN A 96 -12.79 16.07 -17.03
N TYR A 97 -12.57 15.51 -15.84
CA TYR A 97 -11.67 14.36 -15.64
C TYR A 97 -12.35 13.01 -15.89
N ILE A 98 -13.68 12.97 -16.05
CA ILE A 98 -14.41 11.77 -16.44
C ILE A 98 -14.31 11.62 -17.97
N PRO A 99 -13.68 10.55 -18.50
CA PRO A 99 -13.62 10.34 -19.94
C PRO A 99 -15.03 10.25 -20.54
N GLN A 100 -15.25 10.91 -21.68
CA GLN A 100 -16.54 10.85 -22.40
C GLN A 100 -16.88 9.41 -22.82
N GLU A 101 -18.17 9.07 -22.85
CA GLU A 101 -18.63 7.70 -23.10
C GLU A 101 -18.05 7.09 -24.39
N ASP A 102 -17.94 7.90 -25.44
CA ASP A 102 -17.43 7.54 -26.76
C ASP A 102 -15.99 7.00 -26.66
N LYS A 103 -15.16 7.63 -25.81
CA LYS A 103 -13.78 7.19 -25.52
C LYS A 103 -13.73 5.94 -24.64
N THR A 104 -14.79 5.67 -23.86
CA THR A 104 -14.88 4.48 -22.99
C THR A 104 -15.46 3.24 -23.68
N SER A 105 -16.15 3.39 -24.82
CA SER A 105 -16.77 2.27 -25.54
C SER A 105 -15.75 1.20 -25.99
N PRO A 106 -14.56 1.56 -26.53
CA PRO A 106 -13.51 0.60 -26.84
C PRO A 106 -12.99 -0.12 -25.58
N LEU A 107 -12.79 0.62 -24.48
CA LEU A 107 -12.36 0.06 -23.18
C LEU A 107 -13.38 -0.96 -22.64
N LYS A 108 -14.68 -0.67 -22.74
CA LYS A 108 -15.74 -1.60 -22.33
C LYS A 108 -15.67 -2.92 -23.13
N LYS A 109 -15.35 -2.85 -24.43
CA LYS A 109 -15.14 -4.06 -25.26
C LYS A 109 -13.89 -4.83 -24.84
N ILE A 110 -12.76 -4.15 -24.62
CA ILE A 110 -11.51 -4.78 -24.15
C ILE A 110 -11.72 -5.47 -22.81
N ILE A 111 -12.35 -4.80 -21.83
CA ILE A 111 -12.66 -5.37 -20.52
C ILE A 111 -13.56 -6.60 -20.65
N LYS A 112 -14.61 -6.53 -21.48
CA LYS A 112 -15.48 -7.69 -21.72
C LYS A 112 -14.71 -8.87 -22.33
N SER A 113 -13.82 -8.61 -23.28
CA SER A 113 -12.97 -9.64 -23.89
C SER A 113 -12.06 -10.28 -22.85
N TYR A 114 -11.35 -9.46 -22.06
CA TYR A 114 -10.47 -9.94 -20.99
C TYR A 114 -11.22 -10.78 -19.94
N ILE A 115 -12.41 -10.33 -19.52
CA ILE A 115 -13.25 -11.09 -18.59
C ILE A 115 -13.68 -12.43 -19.19
N LYS A 116 -14.00 -12.48 -20.49
CA LYS A 116 -14.38 -13.71 -21.18
C LYS A 116 -13.22 -14.70 -21.20
N GLU A 117 -12.03 -14.24 -21.59
CA GLU A 117 -10.79 -15.03 -21.61
C GLU A 117 -10.45 -15.59 -20.22
N CYS A 118 -10.58 -14.76 -19.18
CA CYS A 118 -10.37 -15.18 -17.79
C CYS A 118 -11.39 -16.22 -17.28
N LYS A 119 -12.59 -16.31 -17.89
CA LYS A 119 -13.62 -17.28 -17.51
C LYS A 119 -13.45 -18.61 -18.23
N GLU A 120 -12.94 -18.59 -19.45
CA GLU A 120 -12.77 -19.78 -20.29
C GLU A 120 -11.54 -20.59 -19.88
N ASN A 121 -10.53 -19.95 -19.30
CA ASN A 121 -9.32 -20.61 -18.79
C ASN A 121 -9.24 -20.53 -17.26
N ILE A 122 -9.79 -21.54 -16.56
CA ILE A 122 -9.58 -21.72 -15.11
C ILE A 122 -8.69 -22.95 -14.91
N PRO A 123 -7.37 -22.77 -14.75
CA PRO A 123 -6.46 -23.85 -14.41
C PRO A 123 -6.88 -24.49 -13.08
N LYS A 124 -6.85 -25.83 -13.01
CA LYS A 124 -7.04 -26.53 -11.73
C LYS A 124 -5.73 -26.54 -10.96
N ILE A 125 -5.77 -26.15 -9.68
CA ILE A 125 -4.60 -26.27 -8.80
C ILE A 125 -4.09 -27.71 -8.80
N LYS A 126 -2.78 -27.84 -9.02
CA LYS A 126 -2.02 -29.03 -8.71
C LYS A 126 -1.23 -28.74 -7.44
N PRO A 127 -1.37 -29.54 -6.37
CA PRO A 127 -0.53 -29.43 -5.19
C PRO A 127 0.94 -29.44 -5.57
N SER A 128 1.77 -28.66 -4.88
CA SER A 128 3.21 -28.74 -5.08
C SER A 128 3.74 -30.05 -4.49
N LYS A 129 4.65 -30.72 -5.20
CA LYS A 129 5.33 -31.92 -4.68
C LYS A 129 6.34 -31.60 -3.58
N TYR A 130 6.87 -30.38 -3.58
CA TYR A 130 7.96 -29.95 -2.71
C TYR A 130 7.79 -28.46 -2.38
N LEU A 131 8.32 -28.04 -1.23
CA LEU A 131 8.39 -26.63 -0.84
C LEU A 131 9.84 -26.22 -0.65
N ALA A 132 10.30 -25.30 -1.49
CA ALA A 132 11.58 -24.62 -1.32
C ALA A 132 11.51 -23.64 -0.16
N LEU A 133 12.56 -23.64 0.65
CA LEU A 133 12.73 -22.70 1.75
C LEU A 133 13.71 -21.61 1.35
N ASN A 134 13.24 -20.37 1.42
CA ASN A 134 14.01 -19.15 1.18
C ASN A 134 14.13 -18.35 2.49
N VAL A 135 15.17 -17.54 2.65
CA VAL A 135 15.40 -16.79 3.89
C VAL A 135 15.91 -15.38 3.59
N TYR A 136 15.30 -14.36 4.21
CA TYR A 136 15.90 -13.02 4.25
C TYR A 136 16.86 -12.86 5.42
N VAL A 137 18.01 -12.24 5.15
CA VAL A 137 19.03 -11.86 6.12
C VAL A 137 19.60 -10.48 5.76
N ASP A 138 19.97 -9.70 6.76
CA ASP A 138 20.46 -8.33 6.59
C ASP A 138 21.98 -8.18 6.74
N ASN A 139 22.67 -9.20 7.27
CA ASN A 139 24.11 -9.13 7.54
C ASN A 139 24.82 -10.48 7.31
N LEU A 140 26.15 -10.41 7.19
CA LEU A 140 26.99 -11.57 6.89
C LEU A 140 26.98 -12.64 7.99
N ASN A 141 26.72 -12.28 9.25
CA ASN A 141 26.68 -13.25 10.35
C ASN A 141 25.45 -14.15 10.24
N LEU A 142 24.28 -13.57 9.98
CA LEU A 142 23.06 -14.34 9.70
C LEU A 142 23.22 -15.18 8.44
N LEU A 143 23.81 -14.62 7.37
CA LEU A 143 24.09 -15.34 6.14
C LEU A 143 24.97 -16.59 6.34
N LYS A 144 26.02 -16.50 7.18
CA LYS A 144 26.84 -17.66 7.60
C LYS A 144 26.03 -18.72 8.34
N VAL A 145 25.02 -18.34 9.12
CA VAL A 145 24.13 -19.29 9.81
C VAL A 145 23.24 -19.99 8.79
N VAL A 146 22.54 -19.23 7.94
CA VAL A 146 21.63 -19.80 6.93
C VAL A 146 22.35 -20.77 6.00
N ASN A 147 23.60 -20.47 5.62
CA ASN A 147 24.36 -21.33 4.72
C ASN A 147 24.58 -22.77 5.24
N LYS A 148 24.45 -23.00 6.55
CA LYS A 148 24.58 -24.33 7.15
C LYS A 148 23.33 -25.20 6.99
N TYR A 149 22.26 -24.64 6.44
CA TYR A 149 20.95 -25.28 6.32
C TYR A 149 20.57 -25.48 4.84
N PRO A 150 19.73 -26.50 4.52
CA PRO A 150 19.25 -26.80 3.17
C PRO A 150 18.20 -25.79 2.69
N VAL A 151 18.59 -24.53 2.54
CA VAL A 151 17.76 -23.49 1.92
C VAL A 151 18.11 -23.36 0.44
N THR A 152 17.11 -23.02 -0.38
CA THR A 152 17.29 -22.88 -1.84
C THR A 152 17.87 -21.51 -2.20
N ARG A 153 17.36 -20.46 -1.55
CA ARG A 153 17.70 -19.08 -1.86
C ARG A 153 17.88 -18.25 -0.60
N ILE A 154 18.87 -17.35 -0.62
CA ILE A 154 19.13 -16.39 0.45
C ILE A 154 18.93 -14.99 -0.12
N TYR A 155 17.90 -14.29 0.38
CA TYR A 155 17.66 -12.88 0.11
C TYR A 155 18.53 -12.05 1.05
N PHE A 156 19.61 -11.49 0.53
CA PHE A 156 20.54 -10.68 1.30
C PHE A 156 20.23 -9.19 1.12
N ASP A 157 19.84 -8.54 2.22
CA ASP A 157 19.43 -7.15 2.28
C ASP A 157 20.38 -6.32 3.16
N PRO A 158 21.55 -5.92 2.63
CA PRO A 158 22.53 -5.11 3.37
C PRO A 158 22.11 -3.64 3.51
N SER A 159 20.87 -3.26 3.19
CA SER A 159 20.44 -1.85 3.17
C SER A 159 20.51 -1.17 4.55
N PHE A 160 20.54 -1.96 5.62
CA PHE A 160 20.47 -1.49 7.01
C PHE A 160 21.81 -1.53 7.75
N ILE A 161 22.90 -1.95 7.10
CA ILE A 161 24.22 -2.09 7.74
C ILE A 161 25.10 -0.84 7.60
N TYR A 162 24.58 0.21 6.96
CA TYR A 162 25.24 1.52 6.79
C TYR A 162 24.26 2.64 7.11
N SER A 163 24.75 3.73 7.71
CA SER A 163 23.92 4.90 8.08
C SER A 163 23.80 5.94 6.97
N ASN A 164 24.58 5.82 5.88
CA ASN A 164 24.52 6.75 4.77
C ASN A 164 24.87 6.09 3.43
N LYS A 165 24.40 6.75 2.37
CA LYS A 165 24.53 6.33 0.98
C LYS A 165 25.96 6.25 0.47
N THR A 166 26.84 7.16 0.90
CA THR A 166 28.24 7.16 0.47
C THR A 166 28.94 5.90 0.98
N ASP A 167 28.81 5.61 2.28
CA ASP A 167 29.42 4.44 2.89
C ASP A 167 28.83 3.14 2.33
N TYR A 168 27.51 3.10 2.08
CA TYR A 168 26.89 1.95 1.43
C TYR A 168 27.54 1.65 0.08
N PHE A 169 27.59 2.62 -0.83
CA PHE A 169 28.11 2.38 -2.19
C PHE A 169 29.62 2.18 -2.25
N ASN A 170 30.38 2.72 -1.28
CA ASN A 170 31.82 2.47 -1.18
C ASN A 170 32.15 1.04 -0.76
N ASN A 171 31.25 0.35 -0.04
CA ASN A 171 31.56 -0.93 0.59
C ASN A 171 30.70 -2.10 0.09
N ILE A 172 29.53 -1.85 -0.51
CA ILE A 172 28.56 -2.88 -0.91
C ILE A 172 29.15 -3.94 -1.85
N GLU A 173 30.05 -3.55 -2.77
CA GLU A 173 30.67 -4.50 -3.69
C GLU A 173 31.47 -5.57 -2.95
N GLU A 174 32.30 -5.16 -1.98
CA GLU A 174 33.10 -6.09 -1.16
C GLU A 174 32.21 -6.96 -0.25
N ILE A 175 31.16 -6.37 0.32
CA ILE A 175 30.18 -7.12 1.10
C ILE A 175 29.49 -8.21 0.27
N LEU A 176 29.12 -7.91 -0.99
CA LEU A 176 28.53 -8.91 -1.90
C LEU A 176 29.54 -9.99 -2.30
N ARG A 177 30.82 -9.64 -2.52
CA ARG A 177 31.90 -10.63 -2.77
C ARG A 177 32.06 -11.59 -1.60
N GLN A 178 32.02 -11.08 -0.37
CA GLN A 178 32.05 -11.91 0.84
C GLN A 178 30.81 -12.80 0.96
N ALA A 179 29.63 -12.26 0.68
CA ALA A 179 28.38 -13.02 0.72
C ALA A 179 28.38 -14.20 -0.28
N VAL A 180 28.86 -14.00 -1.51
CA VAL A 180 28.96 -15.06 -2.52
C VAL A 180 29.97 -16.13 -2.10
N LYS A 181 31.12 -15.74 -1.56
CA LYS A 181 32.11 -16.71 -1.02
C LYS A 181 31.51 -17.60 0.08
N ILE A 182 30.56 -17.09 0.86
CA ILE A 182 29.88 -17.87 1.89
C ILE A 182 28.80 -18.79 1.28
N THR A 183 28.17 -18.41 0.18
CA THR A 183 26.94 -19.04 -0.36
C THR A 183 27.16 -19.82 -1.66
N MET A 184 28.32 -20.47 -1.80
CA MET A 184 28.73 -21.13 -3.05
C MET A 184 27.74 -22.17 -3.61
N ASP A 185 26.92 -22.79 -2.76
CA ASP A 185 25.96 -23.84 -3.12
C ASP A 185 24.50 -23.36 -3.17
N LYS A 186 24.25 -22.05 -2.99
CA LYS A 186 22.90 -21.47 -2.86
C LYS A 186 22.73 -20.25 -3.74
N GLU A 187 21.50 -19.99 -4.18
CA GLU A 187 21.21 -18.77 -4.94
C GLU A 187 21.23 -17.55 -3.99
N LEU A 188 22.26 -16.71 -4.11
CA LEU A 188 22.30 -15.41 -3.45
C LEU A 188 21.53 -14.36 -4.26
N VAL A 189 20.61 -13.66 -3.60
CA VAL A 189 19.83 -12.58 -4.21
C VAL A 189 20.09 -11.29 -3.47
N TRP A 190 20.62 -10.30 -4.18
CA TRP A 190 20.79 -8.96 -3.65
C TRP A 190 19.44 -8.23 -3.66
N VAL A 191 18.95 -7.91 -2.46
CA VAL A 191 17.73 -7.13 -2.25
C VAL A 191 18.09 -5.65 -2.33
N LEU A 192 17.44 -4.92 -3.23
CA LEU A 192 17.60 -3.49 -3.36
C LEU A 192 16.68 -2.74 -2.40
N SER A 193 17.13 -1.58 -1.93
CA SER A 193 16.31 -0.69 -1.11
C SER A 193 15.04 -0.23 -1.87
N SER A 194 13.99 0.03 -1.09
CA SER A 194 12.74 0.57 -1.62
C SER A 194 12.97 1.97 -2.22
N PHE A 195 12.14 2.33 -3.19
CA PHE A 195 12.21 3.64 -3.84
C PHE A 195 13.60 3.99 -4.42
N THR A 196 14.35 2.98 -4.90
CA THR A 196 15.65 3.15 -5.55
C THR A 196 15.57 4.26 -6.62
N SER A 197 16.43 5.29 -6.49
CA SER A 197 16.47 6.40 -7.44
C SER A 197 17.21 6.04 -8.73
N ASP A 198 17.02 6.80 -9.81
CA ASP A 198 17.77 6.61 -11.06
C ASP A 198 19.30 6.76 -10.85
N GLU A 199 19.72 7.60 -9.90
CA GLU A 199 21.14 7.75 -9.55
C GLU A 199 21.67 6.50 -8.84
N ASP A 200 20.89 5.97 -7.89
CA ASP A 200 21.23 4.71 -7.20
C ASP A 200 21.30 3.56 -8.17
N LEU A 201 20.35 3.48 -9.10
CA LEU A 201 20.31 2.42 -10.09
C LEU A 201 21.57 2.40 -10.97
N LYS A 202 22.16 3.57 -11.28
CA LYS A 202 23.45 3.65 -12.00
C LYS A 202 24.59 3.04 -11.17
N LYS A 203 24.66 3.37 -9.88
CA LYS A 203 25.67 2.83 -8.95
C LYS A 203 25.50 1.32 -8.73
N ILE A 204 24.26 0.87 -8.54
CA ILE A 204 23.89 -0.55 -8.43
C ILE A 204 24.29 -1.31 -9.70
N LYS A 205 24.01 -0.75 -10.89
CA LYS A 205 24.42 -1.32 -12.17
C LYS A 205 25.93 -1.42 -12.32
N GLN A 206 26.67 -0.42 -11.83
CA GLN A 206 28.14 -0.46 -11.83
C GLN A 206 28.66 -1.61 -10.96
N VAL A 207 28.16 -1.75 -9.72
CA VAL A 207 28.52 -2.84 -8.81
C VAL A 207 28.21 -4.20 -9.44
N TYR A 208 27.00 -4.38 -9.97
CA TYR A 208 26.62 -5.62 -10.67
C TYR A 208 27.55 -5.92 -11.87
N THR A 209 27.91 -4.92 -12.65
CA THR A 209 28.80 -5.09 -13.81
C THR A 209 30.21 -5.50 -13.38
N ASN A 210 30.73 -4.94 -12.28
CA ASN A 210 32.01 -5.32 -11.72
C ASN A 210 32.00 -6.78 -11.24
N LEU A 211 30.96 -7.18 -10.49
CA LEU A 211 30.79 -8.57 -10.06
C LEU A 211 30.71 -9.54 -11.26
N LYS A 212 29.92 -9.20 -12.29
CA LYS A 212 29.79 -10.03 -13.50
C LYS A 212 31.11 -10.19 -14.26
N LYS A 213 31.97 -9.16 -14.32
CA LYS A 213 33.31 -9.23 -14.92
C LYS A 213 34.21 -10.25 -14.23
N ASP A 214 34.01 -10.43 -12.94
CA ASP A 214 34.75 -11.41 -12.12
C ASP A 214 34.02 -12.75 -12.03
N GLU A 215 33.09 -13.01 -12.95
CA GLU A 215 32.28 -14.23 -13.04
C GLU A 215 31.42 -14.51 -11.79
N ILE A 216 31.18 -13.47 -10.97
CA ILE A 216 30.32 -13.54 -9.80
C ILE A 216 28.86 -13.32 -10.24
N ASN A 217 28.09 -14.41 -10.25
CA ASN A 217 26.68 -14.38 -10.58
C ASN A 217 25.83 -14.17 -9.32
N ILE A 218 25.09 -13.07 -9.28
CA ILE A 218 24.08 -12.80 -8.26
C ILE A 218 22.73 -12.52 -8.92
N SER A 219 21.65 -12.89 -8.25
CA SER A 219 20.30 -12.50 -8.65
C SER A 219 19.92 -11.18 -7.97
N ILE A 220 18.88 -10.52 -8.46
CA ILE A 220 18.43 -9.23 -7.93
C ILE A 220 16.96 -9.28 -7.56
N MET A 221 16.61 -8.63 -6.46
CA MET A 221 15.24 -8.42 -6.04
C MET A 221 14.94 -6.93 -5.85
N GLY A 222 13.79 -6.48 -6.32
CA GLY A 222 13.32 -5.12 -6.08
C GLY A 222 11.85 -4.90 -6.47
N ASP A 223 11.43 -3.63 -6.44
CA ASP A 223 10.03 -3.20 -6.53
C ASP A 223 9.72 -2.37 -7.80
N PHE A 224 10.58 -2.41 -8.82
CA PHE A 224 10.38 -1.70 -10.09
C PHE A 224 10.42 -2.64 -11.31
N PRO A 225 9.41 -2.62 -12.20
CA PRO A 225 9.33 -3.52 -13.35
C PRO A 225 10.47 -3.40 -14.39
N SER A 226 11.26 -2.33 -14.38
CA SER A 226 12.37 -2.09 -15.32
C SER A 226 13.65 -2.85 -14.98
N LEU A 227 13.70 -3.55 -13.84
CA LEU A 227 14.85 -4.34 -13.40
C LEU A 227 15.38 -5.30 -14.47
N THR A 228 14.47 -6.04 -15.12
CA THR A 228 14.79 -7.04 -16.14
C THR A 228 15.39 -6.47 -17.42
N ARG A 229 15.27 -5.15 -17.64
CA ARG A 229 15.94 -4.45 -18.75
C ARG A 229 17.31 -3.93 -18.36
N THR A 230 17.57 -3.82 -17.06
CA THR A 230 18.80 -3.24 -16.50
C THR A 230 19.83 -4.33 -16.21
N PHE A 231 19.36 -5.48 -15.74
CA PHE A 231 20.18 -6.57 -15.24
C PHE A 231 19.88 -7.87 -15.99
N ASP A 232 20.93 -8.55 -16.40
CA ASP A 232 20.87 -9.82 -17.14
C ASP A 232 21.13 -10.97 -16.16
N THR A 233 20.18 -11.19 -15.26
CA THR A 233 20.19 -12.22 -14.21
C THR A 233 18.76 -12.57 -13.81
N ASN A 234 18.57 -13.52 -12.90
CA ASN A 234 17.26 -13.78 -12.32
C ASN A 234 16.77 -12.54 -11.54
N ILE A 235 15.57 -12.08 -11.88
CA ILE A 235 14.93 -10.96 -11.20
C ILE A 235 13.71 -11.45 -10.43
N TYR A 236 13.63 -11.04 -9.16
CA TYR A 236 12.52 -11.34 -8.26
C TYR A 236 11.81 -10.05 -7.84
N GLY A 237 10.48 -10.10 -7.77
CA GLY A 237 9.66 -9.01 -7.28
C GLY A 237 9.50 -9.09 -5.77
N SER A 238 9.85 -8.02 -5.05
CA SER A 238 9.71 -7.97 -3.59
C SER A 238 8.26 -7.84 -3.12
N HIS A 239 8.02 -7.98 -1.82
CA HIS A 239 6.70 -7.79 -1.20
C HIS A 239 6.14 -6.38 -1.40
N ASN A 240 6.98 -5.37 -1.63
CA ASN A 240 6.57 -3.97 -1.84
C ASN A 240 5.80 -3.75 -3.15
N LEU A 241 5.86 -4.69 -4.10
CA LEU A 241 5.03 -4.67 -5.30
C LEU A 241 3.54 -4.91 -5.01
N ASN A 242 3.19 -5.36 -3.80
CA ASN A 242 1.82 -5.60 -3.37
C ASN A 242 1.03 -6.47 -4.36
N ILE A 243 1.58 -7.64 -4.70
CA ILE A 243 0.96 -8.55 -5.66
C ILE A 243 -0.35 -9.09 -5.10
N TRP A 244 -1.44 -8.51 -5.60
CA TRP A 244 -2.82 -8.75 -5.13
C TRP A 244 -3.69 -9.52 -6.11
N ASN A 245 -3.36 -9.48 -7.40
CA ASN A 245 -4.22 -10.00 -8.46
C ASN A 245 -3.39 -10.62 -9.59
N ASN A 246 -4.05 -11.46 -10.40
CA ASN A 246 -3.42 -12.21 -11.49
C ASN A 246 -2.93 -11.31 -12.64
N TYR A 247 -3.49 -10.11 -12.81
CA TYR A 247 -3.02 -9.15 -13.81
C TYR A 247 -1.63 -8.62 -13.47
N SER A 248 -1.35 -8.33 -12.19
CA SER A 248 0.00 -7.97 -11.73
C SER A 248 1.01 -9.09 -12.04
N VAL A 249 0.63 -10.35 -11.79
CA VAL A 249 1.49 -11.51 -12.11
C VAL A 249 1.73 -11.63 -13.61
N ALA A 250 0.69 -11.46 -14.43
CA ALA A 250 0.80 -11.47 -15.88
C ALA A 250 1.77 -10.40 -16.39
N MET A 251 1.72 -9.20 -15.80
CA MET A 251 2.62 -8.10 -16.15
C MET A 251 4.07 -8.40 -15.76
N LEU A 252 4.31 -8.94 -14.56
CA LEU A 252 5.65 -9.37 -14.15
C LEU A 252 6.21 -10.46 -15.05
N ASN A 253 5.39 -11.45 -15.40
CA ASN A 253 5.75 -12.52 -16.33
C ASN A 253 6.11 -11.97 -17.72
N LYS A 254 5.30 -11.05 -18.25
CA LYS A 254 5.58 -10.39 -19.52
C LYS A 254 6.90 -9.62 -19.50
N ASN A 255 7.30 -9.06 -18.37
CA ASN A 255 8.56 -8.35 -18.22
C ASN A 255 9.74 -9.26 -17.85
N GLY A 256 9.56 -10.58 -17.71
CA GLY A 256 10.65 -11.53 -17.49
C GLY A 256 11.03 -11.77 -16.04
N PHE A 257 10.18 -11.42 -15.07
CA PHE A 257 10.42 -11.75 -13.66
C PHE A 257 10.34 -13.27 -13.44
N LYS A 258 11.33 -13.83 -12.75
CA LYS A 258 11.39 -15.26 -12.43
C LYS A 258 10.47 -15.63 -11.26
N GLY A 259 10.31 -14.73 -10.30
CA GLY A 259 9.36 -14.91 -9.20
C GLY A 259 8.95 -13.60 -8.56
N ALA A 260 7.94 -13.67 -7.68
CA ALA A 260 7.46 -12.52 -6.94
C ALA A 260 6.79 -12.92 -5.62
N THR A 261 6.97 -12.08 -4.60
CA THR A 261 6.36 -12.28 -3.29
C THR A 261 4.88 -11.89 -3.30
N ILE A 262 4.02 -12.78 -2.83
CA ILE A 262 2.59 -12.52 -2.65
C ILE A 262 2.41 -11.51 -1.51
N SER A 263 1.48 -10.57 -1.69
CA SER A 263 1.16 -9.61 -0.63
C SER A 263 0.68 -10.30 0.65
N SER A 264 1.21 -9.84 1.78
CA SER A 264 0.82 -10.25 3.14
C SER A 264 -0.61 -9.86 3.53
N GLU A 265 -1.29 -9.04 2.72
CA GLU A 265 -2.66 -8.59 2.97
C GLU A 265 -3.74 -9.54 2.46
N LEU A 266 -3.37 -10.53 1.65
CA LEU A 266 -4.29 -11.52 1.12
C LEU A 266 -4.63 -12.59 2.17
N SER A 267 -5.91 -12.97 2.19
CA SER A 267 -6.39 -14.15 2.90
C SER A 267 -6.02 -15.44 2.16
N ASN A 268 -6.04 -16.57 2.86
CA ASN A 268 -5.77 -17.88 2.24
C ASN A 268 -6.64 -18.18 1.01
N LYS A 269 -7.91 -17.76 1.00
CA LYS A 269 -8.83 -17.91 -0.14
C LYS A 269 -8.38 -17.07 -1.34
N GLU A 270 -7.97 -15.84 -1.09
CA GLU A 270 -7.51 -14.92 -2.14
C GLU A 270 -6.15 -15.36 -2.69
N VAL A 271 -5.24 -15.85 -1.83
CA VAL A 271 -3.97 -16.46 -2.25
C VAL A 271 -4.24 -17.67 -3.16
N LYS A 272 -5.16 -18.55 -2.78
CA LYS A 272 -5.55 -19.70 -3.60
C LYS A 272 -6.11 -19.26 -4.96
N GLU A 273 -7.00 -18.28 -4.99
CA GLU A 273 -7.58 -17.74 -6.23
C GLU A 273 -6.51 -17.10 -7.14
N LEU A 274 -5.57 -16.35 -6.54
CA LEU A 274 -4.43 -15.76 -7.25
C LEU A 274 -3.59 -16.84 -7.94
N LEU A 275 -3.28 -17.92 -7.22
CA LEU A 275 -2.48 -19.03 -7.73
C LEU A 275 -3.22 -19.78 -8.85
N GLU A 276 -4.51 -20.10 -8.67
CA GLU A 276 -5.36 -20.72 -9.71
C GLU A 276 -5.29 -19.94 -11.03
N LYS A 277 -5.41 -18.62 -10.94
CA LYS A 277 -5.43 -17.72 -12.10
C LYS A 277 -4.05 -17.37 -12.65
N SER A 278 -2.98 -17.83 -12.03
CA SER A 278 -1.60 -17.47 -12.38
C SER A 278 -0.74 -18.66 -12.81
N GLN A 279 -1.28 -19.89 -12.83
CA GLN A 279 -0.50 -21.10 -13.12
C GLN A 279 0.13 -21.14 -14.51
N GLN A 280 -0.46 -20.44 -15.48
CA GLN A 280 0.05 -20.37 -16.85
C GLN A 280 1.30 -19.50 -16.99
N TYR A 281 1.64 -18.72 -15.95
CA TYR A 281 2.78 -17.81 -15.97
C TYR A 281 4.04 -18.52 -15.45
N ASN A 282 5.17 -18.19 -16.05
CA ASN A 282 6.48 -18.68 -15.63
C ASN A 282 6.97 -18.01 -14.34
N THR A 283 6.47 -16.81 -14.02
CA THR A 283 6.75 -16.13 -12.75
C THR A 283 6.20 -16.92 -11.57
N LYS A 284 7.10 -17.50 -10.77
CA LYS A 284 6.75 -18.29 -9.59
C LYS A 284 6.41 -17.40 -8.40
N LEU A 285 5.25 -17.61 -7.82
CA LEU A 285 4.82 -16.88 -6.62
C LEU A 285 5.36 -17.53 -5.35
N GLU A 286 5.82 -16.71 -4.42
CA GLU A 286 6.30 -17.14 -3.11
C GLU A 286 5.50 -16.49 -1.97
N LEU A 287 5.43 -17.17 -0.83
CA LEU A 287 4.72 -16.66 0.35
C LEU A 287 5.67 -16.51 1.53
N ILE A 288 5.70 -15.33 2.14
CA ILE A 288 6.37 -15.15 3.44
C ILE A 288 5.52 -15.84 4.51
N ILE A 289 6.12 -16.78 5.22
CA ILE A 289 5.44 -17.60 6.24
C ILE A 289 5.95 -17.36 7.66
N HIS A 290 7.05 -16.61 7.82
CA HIS A 290 7.64 -16.29 9.11
C HIS A 290 8.25 -14.89 9.12
N GLY A 291 8.20 -14.21 10.26
CA GLY A 291 8.93 -12.96 10.50
C GLY A 291 8.04 -11.78 10.89
N ASN A 292 8.66 -10.73 11.42
CA ASN A 292 7.99 -9.45 11.61
C ASN A 292 7.75 -8.82 10.25
N GLN A 293 6.50 -8.58 9.87
CA GLN A 293 6.17 -8.07 8.54
C GLN A 293 6.42 -6.58 8.43
N GLU A 294 7.08 -6.15 7.36
CA GLU A 294 7.09 -4.74 6.96
C GLU A 294 5.69 -4.33 6.51
N ILE A 295 5.10 -3.34 7.17
CA ILE A 295 3.73 -2.87 6.93
C ILE A 295 3.67 -1.52 6.23
N MET A 296 4.76 -0.76 6.25
CA MET A 296 4.84 0.56 5.63
C MET A 296 6.31 0.93 5.43
N VAL A 297 6.60 1.58 4.31
CA VAL A 297 7.88 2.25 4.06
C VAL A 297 7.59 3.69 3.60
N THR A 298 8.35 4.66 4.08
CA THR A 298 8.26 6.06 3.66
C THR A 298 9.65 6.65 3.41
N LYS A 299 9.72 7.62 2.49
CA LYS A 299 10.92 8.44 2.25
C LYS A 299 11.20 9.43 3.38
N ASP A 300 10.24 9.67 4.25
CA ASP A 300 10.42 10.56 5.40
C ASP A 300 11.39 9.93 6.40
N ASN A 301 12.33 10.73 6.90
CA ASN A 301 13.24 10.30 7.95
C ASN A 301 12.63 10.52 9.35
N PHE A 302 12.13 9.44 9.96
CA PHE A 302 11.53 9.48 11.29
C PHE A 302 12.57 9.59 12.42
N SER A 303 13.88 9.43 12.17
CA SER A 303 14.90 9.62 13.21
C SER A 303 14.98 11.07 13.70
N ASN A 304 14.54 12.03 12.88
CA ASN A 304 14.71 13.46 13.10
C ASN A 304 13.41 14.16 13.58
N LEU A 305 12.38 13.41 13.99
CA LEU A 305 11.05 13.96 14.31
C LEU A 305 10.93 14.67 15.67
N LYS A 306 12.01 14.85 16.42
CA LYS A 306 11.96 15.45 17.75
C LYS A 306 12.61 16.82 17.73
N ASP A 307 11.80 17.89 17.76
CA ASP A 307 12.13 19.32 18.01
C ASP A 307 13.61 19.63 18.37
N GLY A 308 14.55 19.46 17.44
CA GLY A 308 15.98 19.74 17.62
C GLY A 308 16.76 18.85 18.61
N ASN A 309 16.24 17.70 19.04
CA ASN A 309 17.04 16.69 19.74
C ASN A 309 17.14 15.45 18.85
N ASP A 310 18.26 15.32 18.14
CA ASP A 310 18.53 14.12 17.35
C ASP A 310 18.50 12.90 18.28
N LEU A 311 17.61 11.93 17.96
CA LEU A 311 17.79 10.59 18.49
C LEU A 311 19.08 10.08 17.85
N GLU A 312 20.15 9.95 18.62
CA GLU A 312 21.34 9.26 18.16
C GLU A 312 20.99 7.78 17.98
N ILE A 313 20.63 7.41 16.75
CA ILE A 313 20.34 6.03 16.37
C ILE A 313 21.61 5.47 15.77
N ILE A 314 22.16 4.44 16.41
CA ILE A 314 23.32 3.73 15.88
C ILE A 314 22.85 2.79 14.76
N THR A 315 23.69 2.56 13.75
CA THR A 315 23.41 1.61 12.67
C THR A 315 22.99 0.25 13.21
N GLY A 316 21.86 -0.27 12.72
CA GLY A 316 21.28 -1.53 13.18
C GLY A 316 20.36 -1.42 14.40
N GLU A 317 20.26 -0.24 15.03
CA GLU A 317 19.22 0.03 16.02
C GLU A 317 17.88 0.37 15.35
N TYR A 318 16.83 0.39 16.17
CA TYR A 318 15.48 0.73 15.74
C TYR A 318 14.80 1.60 16.78
N VAL A 319 13.83 2.40 16.34
CA VAL A 319 12.91 3.10 17.25
C VAL A 319 11.56 2.40 17.28
N THR A 320 10.79 2.63 18.33
CA THR A 320 9.44 2.04 18.45
C THR A 320 8.37 3.13 18.40
N LEU A 321 7.48 3.04 17.42
CA LEU A 321 6.24 3.82 17.40
C LEU A 321 5.17 3.09 18.21
N GLU A 322 4.66 3.74 19.25
CA GLU A 322 3.61 3.20 20.11
C GLU A 322 2.27 3.88 19.84
N ASP A 323 1.29 3.09 19.37
CA ASP A 323 -0.11 3.49 19.36
C ASP A 323 -0.72 3.15 20.72
N LYS A 324 -0.68 4.13 21.63
CA LYS A 324 -1.21 4.01 23.00
C LYS A 324 -2.70 3.66 23.04
N LYS A 325 -3.48 4.09 22.03
CA LYS A 325 -4.93 3.86 21.98
C LYS A 325 -5.24 2.42 21.64
N ASN A 326 -4.52 1.85 20.69
CA ASN A 326 -4.71 0.47 20.25
C ASN A 326 -3.78 -0.53 20.95
N LYS A 327 -2.91 -0.06 21.86
CA LYS A 327 -1.87 -0.85 22.54
C LYS A 327 -0.99 -1.61 21.54
N ALA A 328 -0.68 -0.97 20.41
CA ALA A 328 0.15 -1.54 19.36
C ALA A 328 1.51 -0.87 19.36
N LYS A 329 2.54 -1.64 18.98
CA LYS A 329 3.91 -1.16 18.82
C LYS A 329 4.40 -1.54 17.43
N PHE A 330 5.21 -0.68 16.84
CA PHE A 330 5.82 -0.88 15.53
C PHE A 330 7.29 -0.53 15.62
N LYS A 331 8.16 -1.43 15.15
CA LYS A 331 9.60 -1.15 15.07
C LYS A 331 9.87 -0.39 13.79
N ILE A 332 10.70 0.64 13.87
CA ILE A 332 11.10 1.43 12.71
C ILE A 332 12.61 1.29 12.56
N TYR A 333 13.01 0.71 11.43
CA TYR A 333 14.40 0.62 11.00
C TYR A 333 14.67 1.67 9.92
N PHE A 334 15.93 2.07 9.80
CA PHE A 334 16.38 3.08 8.86
C PHE A 334 17.41 2.46 7.91
N ASP A 335 17.19 2.61 6.62
CA ASP A 335 18.15 2.16 5.61
C ASP A 335 19.25 3.21 5.39
N TYR A 336 20.23 2.90 4.55
CA TYR A 336 21.32 3.81 4.18
C TYR A 336 20.86 5.13 3.51
N ASN A 337 19.61 5.20 3.07
CA ASN A 337 18.98 6.39 2.48
C ASN A 337 18.16 7.19 3.50
N ASN A 338 18.18 6.82 4.78
CA ASN A 338 17.35 7.39 5.85
C ASN A 338 15.84 7.23 5.60
N GLN A 339 15.44 6.23 4.81
CA GLN A 339 14.04 5.88 4.67
C GLN A 339 13.57 5.15 5.92
N SER A 340 12.31 5.36 6.31
CA SER A 340 11.75 4.73 7.52
C SER A 340 10.94 3.49 7.14
N HIS A 341 11.34 2.34 7.68
CA HIS A 341 10.75 1.03 7.44
C HIS A 341 10.02 0.53 8.69
N PHE A 342 8.69 0.43 8.62
CA PHE A 342 7.82 0.09 9.74
C PHE A 342 7.50 -1.40 9.73
N PHE A 343 7.87 -2.08 10.81
CA PHE A 343 7.62 -3.49 11.01
C PHE A 343 6.59 -3.72 12.11
N ASN A 344 5.70 -4.68 11.87
CA ASN A 344 4.76 -5.16 12.87
C ASN A 344 5.54 -5.79 14.04
N ASN A 345 5.15 -5.45 15.28
CA ASN A 345 5.79 -6.03 16.46
C ASN A 345 5.40 -7.50 16.68
N ASP A 346 4.21 -7.91 16.23
CA ASP A 346 3.83 -9.33 16.26
C ASP A 346 4.50 -10.06 15.07
N CYS A 347 5.02 -11.25 15.31
CA CYS A 347 5.70 -12.07 14.32
C CYS A 347 4.70 -12.98 13.61
N LEU A 348 4.74 -13.01 12.28
CA LEU A 348 4.01 -13.99 11.48
C LEU A 348 4.61 -15.37 11.74
N SER A 349 3.76 -16.39 11.91
CA SER A 349 4.19 -17.79 11.76
C SER A 349 3.06 -18.64 11.19
N LEU A 350 3.25 -19.11 9.96
CA LEU A 350 2.33 -20.01 9.25
C LEU A 350 2.84 -21.46 9.24
N ILE A 351 3.66 -21.85 10.23
CA ILE A 351 4.32 -23.16 10.26
C ILE A 351 3.34 -24.34 10.25
N ASP A 352 2.23 -24.24 10.99
CA ASP A 352 1.21 -25.30 11.03
C ASP A 352 0.31 -25.27 9.78
N GLU A 353 0.36 -24.21 8.99
CA GLU A 353 -0.39 -24.01 7.75
C GLU A 353 0.41 -24.46 6.51
N ILE A 354 1.67 -24.86 6.64
CA ILE A 354 2.52 -25.39 5.57
C ILE A 354 1.81 -26.49 4.73
N PRO A 355 1.10 -27.49 5.32
CA PRO A 355 0.39 -28.48 4.52
C PRO A 355 -0.72 -27.89 3.65
N MET A 356 -1.38 -26.84 4.13
CA MET A 356 -2.40 -26.11 3.37
C MET A 356 -1.75 -25.29 2.25
N ILE A 357 -0.64 -24.62 2.53
CA ILE A 357 0.14 -23.83 1.58
C ILE A 357 0.65 -24.69 0.42
N GLN A 358 1.20 -25.87 0.71
CA GLN A 358 1.64 -26.83 -0.31
C GLN A 358 0.48 -27.27 -1.22
N LYS A 359 -0.68 -27.56 -0.62
CA LYS A 359 -1.90 -27.95 -1.36
C LYS A 359 -2.43 -26.86 -2.28
N MET A 360 -2.12 -25.59 -2.02
CA MET A 360 -2.46 -24.47 -2.90
C MET A 360 -1.56 -24.39 -4.15
N GLY A 361 -0.48 -25.18 -4.23
CA GLY A 361 0.45 -25.17 -5.35
C GLY A 361 1.58 -24.15 -5.22
N ILE A 362 1.81 -23.61 -4.01
CA ILE A 362 3.00 -22.80 -3.73
C ILE A 362 4.22 -23.72 -3.77
N GLU A 363 5.26 -23.30 -4.48
CA GLU A 363 6.53 -24.03 -4.59
C GLU A 363 7.63 -23.42 -3.69
N ASN A 364 7.48 -22.15 -3.30
CA ASN A 364 8.48 -21.39 -2.55
C ASN A 364 7.85 -20.71 -1.33
N VAL A 365 8.42 -20.95 -0.16
CA VAL A 365 8.07 -20.25 1.09
C VAL A 365 9.28 -19.54 1.65
N THR A 366 9.05 -18.39 2.28
CA THR A 366 10.12 -17.50 2.72
C THR A 366 10.01 -17.20 4.22
N LEU A 367 11.14 -17.25 4.92
CA LEU A 367 11.26 -16.74 6.28
C LEU A 367 11.95 -15.37 6.24
N ASP A 368 11.30 -14.33 6.74
CA ASP A 368 11.97 -13.06 6.97
C ASP A 368 12.63 -13.08 8.36
N CYS A 369 13.97 -13.15 8.38
CA CYS A 369 14.77 -13.20 9.58
C CYS A 369 15.75 -12.03 9.69
N ARG A 370 15.51 -10.95 8.92
CA ARG A 370 16.24 -9.70 9.08
C ARG A 370 16.08 -9.18 10.52
N PHE A 371 17.11 -8.51 11.03
CA PHE A 371 17.15 -7.91 12.36
C PHE A 371 17.01 -8.91 13.53
N THR A 372 17.30 -10.19 13.27
CA THR A 372 17.35 -11.23 14.30
C THR A 372 18.79 -11.54 14.72
N LYS A 373 18.95 -12.44 15.70
CA LYS A 373 20.25 -12.94 16.18
C LYS A 373 20.51 -14.35 15.67
N GLU A 374 21.77 -14.73 15.52
CA GLU A 374 22.24 -16.02 15.00
C GLU A 374 21.59 -17.20 15.73
N LYS A 375 21.52 -17.13 17.06
CA LYS A 375 20.91 -18.19 17.90
C LYS A 375 19.41 -18.33 17.67
N TYR A 376 18.71 -17.22 17.43
CA TYR A 376 17.28 -17.24 17.12
C TYR A 376 17.05 -17.86 15.74
N LEU A 377 17.77 -17.37 14.74
CA LEU A 377 17.71 -17.85 13.35
C LEU A 377 17.97 -19.35 13.25
N SER A 378 19.05 -19.85 13.87
CA SER A 378 19.39 -21.27 13.86
C SER A 378 18.25 -22.14 14.41
N LYS A 379 17.64 -21.74 15.54
CA LYS A 379 16.52 -22.49 16.12
C LYS A 379 15.28 -22.45 15.23
N VAL A 380 14.94 -21.29 14.67
CA VAL A 380 13.80 -21.15 13.75
C VAL A 380 13.99 -22.04 12.53
N LEU A 381 15.17 -22.01 11.88
CA LEU A 381 15.46 -22.84 10.71
C LEU A 381 15.32 -24.32 11.03
N SER A 382 15.89 -24.80 12.13
CA SER A 382 15.77 -26.20 12.53
C SER A 382 14.31 -26.65 12.66
N VAL A 383 13.45 -25.82 13.26
CA VAL A 383 12.02 -26.14 13.45
C VAL A 383 11.28 -26.14 12.10
N TYR A 384 11.52 -25.17 11.22
CA TYR A 384 10.87 -25.12 9.90
C TYR A 384 11.32 -26.25 8.98
N ILE A 385 12.61 -26.59 8.98
CA ILE A 385 13.13 -27.72 8.19
C ILE A 385 12.54 -29.03 8.65
N GLN A 386 12.49 -29.26 9.97
CA GLN A 386 11.83 -30.44 10.52
C GLN A 386 10.35 -30.50 10.11
N LYS A 387 9.65 -29.35 10.10
CA LYS A 387 8.25 -29.32 9.63
C LYS A 387 8.11 -29.60 8.12
N LEU A 388 9.08 -29.18 7.30
CA LEU A 388 9.09 -29.44 5.85
C LEU A 388 9.45 -30.89 5.51
N GLU A 389 10.23 -31.56 6.36
CA GLU A 389 10.47 -33.02 6.27
C GLU A 389 9.25 -33.82 6.75
N ASP A 390 8.48 -33.26 7.69
CA ASP A 390 7.32 -33.89 8.33
C ASP A 390 5.98 -33.20 7.97
N ILE A 391 5.76 -32.91 6.69
CA ILE A 391 4.56 -32.18 6.24
C ILE A 391 3.27 -32.97 6.47
N GLU A 392 3.32 -34.30 6.27
CA GLU A 392 2.14 -35.17 6.31
C GLU A 392 1.61 -35.41 7.74
N THR A 393 2.42 -35.19 8.78
CA THR A 393 1.91 -35.34 10.15
C THR A 393 1.05 -34.18 10.58
N LYS A 394 0.10 -34.50 11.47
CA LYS A 394 -0.75 -33.53 12.17
C LYS A 394 -0.06 -32.88 13.37
N ASN A 395 1.25 -33.10 13.53
CA ASN A 395 2.03 -32.53 14.62
C ASN A 395 2.03 -31.00 14.49
N LYS A 396 1.76 -30.32 15.60
CA LYS A 396 1.82 -28.85 15.67
C LYS A 396 3.21 -28.43 16.10
N TYR A 397 3.83 -27.56 15.30
CA TYR A 397 5.18 -27.03 15.53
C TYR A 397 5.13 -25.62 16.09
N ILE A 398 3.97 -24.96 16.09
CA ILE A 398 3.83 -23.58 16.55
C ILE A 398 4.36 -23.37 17.97
N LYS A 399 4.18 -24.34 18.88
CA LYS A 399 4.67 -24.25 20.26
C LYS A 399 6.20 -24.09 20.34
N HIS A 400 6.94 -24.79 19.49
CA HIS A 400 8.39 -24.63 19.43
C HIS A 400 8.76 -23.20 19.02
N ILE A 401 8.04 -22.61 18.07
CA ILE A 401 8.25 -21.20 17.68
C ILE A 401 7.86 -20.24 18.81
N GLU A 402 6.77 -20.50 19.54
CA GLU A 402 6.36 -19.70 20.70
C GLU A 402 7.44 -19.69 21.79
N ASP A 403 8.06 -20.84 22.09
CA ASP A 403 9.12 -20.97 23.10
C ASP A 403 10.41 -20.22 22.72
N ILE A 404 10.62 -19.96 21.43
CA ILE A 404 11.82 -19.30 20.91
C ILE A 404 11.55 -17.80 20.63
N SER A 405 10.31 -17.42 20.33
CA SER A 405 9.94 -16.09 19.86
C SER A 405 9.89 -15.06 20.98
N TYR A 406 10.61 -13.96 20.79
CA TYR A 406 10.48 -12.76 21.63
C TYR A 406 9.25 -11.91 21.27
N SER A 407 8.59 -12.23 20.16
CA SER A 407 7.41 -11.53 19.66
C SER A 407 6.18 -12.42 19.80
N LYS A 408 5.04 -11.82 20.11
CA LYS A 408 3.77 -12.54 20.03
C LYS A 408 3.55 -13.03 18.61
N LEU A 409 3.13 -14.28 18.46
CA LEU A 409 2.85 -14.86 17.15
C LEU A 409 1.45 -14.47 16.65
N ASN A 410 1.35 -14.28 15.34
CA ASN A 410 0.08 -14.15 14.63
C ASN A 410 0.11 -14.94 13.32
N LYS A 411 -1.06 -15.09 12.70
CA LYS A 411 -1.26 -15.79 11.43
C LYS A 411 -1.48 -14.84 10.24
N GLY A 412 -1.16 -13.56 10.40
CA GLY A 412 -1.35 -12.50 9.41
C GLY A 412 -2.80 -12.39 8.90
N ASN A 413 -2.99 -11.68 7.79
CA ASN A 413 -4.28 -11.66 7.10
C ASN A 413 -4.62 -13.03 6.46
N PHE A 414 -3.62 -13.89 6.28
CA PHE A 414 -3.76 -15.21 5.68
C PHE A 414 -4.83 -16.06 6.39
N ILE A 415 -4.81 -16.10 7.73
CA ILE A 415 -5.86 -16.76 8.53
C ILE A 415 -6.81 -15.74 9.18
N ASN A 416 -6.29 -14.61 9.68
CA ASN A 416 -7.13 -13.69 10.46
C ASN A 416 -8.09 -12.87 9.58
N GLU A 417 -7.89 -12.87 8.26
CA GLU A 417 -8.57 -12.00 7.29
C GLU A 417 -8.41 -10.50 7.65
N ARG A 418 -8.95 -9.60 6.80
CA ARG A 418 -8.96 -8.15 7.07
C ARG A 418 -10.09 -7.80 8.04
N ILE A 419 -9.94 -8.16 9.32
CA ILE A 419 -10.97 -8.07 10.37
C ILE A 419 -11.64 -6.68 10.43
N LEU A 420 -10.85 -5.61 10.35
CA LEU A 420 -11.35 -4.23 10.44
C LEU A 420 -12.21 -3.85 9.23
N GLU A 421 -11.79 -4.26 8.02
CA GLU A 421 -12.58 -4.07 6.80
C GLU A 421 -13.87 -4.86 6.86
N ASN A 422 -13.80 -6.12 7.29
CA ASN A 422 -14.96 -6.98 7.44
C ASN A 422 -15.98 -6.40 8.43
N LYS A 423 -15.53 -5.84 9.57
CA LYS A 423 -16.39 -5.12 10.53
C LYS A 423 -17.03 -3.88 9.91
N LYS A 424 -16.25 -3.04 9.20
CA LYS A 424 -16.77 -1.85 8.51
C LYS A 424 -17.78 -2.22 7.42
N ARG A 425 -17.48 -3.23 6.60
CA ARG A 425 -18.35 -3.74 5.52
C ARG A 425 -19.66 -4.28 6.08
N LYS A 426 -19.62 -5.06 7.16
CA LYS A 426 -20.83 -5.52 7.87
C LYS A 426 -21.68 -4.36 8.41
N ARG A 427 -21.04 -3.33 8.98
CA ARG A 427 -21.73 -2.10 9.42
C ARG A 427 -22.33 -1.29 8.28
N MET A 428 -21.65 -1.18 7.13
CA MET A 428 -22.19 -0.49 5.95
C MET A 428 -23.37 -1.24 5.34
N ILE A 429 -23.29 -2.58 5.23
CA ILE A 429 -24.38 -3.42 4.73
C ILE A 429 -25.61 -3.33 5.64
N SER A 430 -25.43 -3.33 6.97
CA SER A 430 -26.55 -3.17 7.89
C SER A 430 -27.18 -1.78 7.77
N GLN A 431 -26.39 -0.71 7.68
CA GLN A 431 -26.90 0.66 7.47
C GLN A 431 -27.66 0.81 6.14
N ASN A 432 -27.18 0.19 5.06
CA ASN A 432 -27.86 0.23 3.76
C ASN A 432 -29.16 -0.58 3.75
N ARG A 433 -29.22 -1.73 4.44
CA ARG A 433 -30.48 -2.48 4.64
C ARG A 433 -31.50 -1.64 5.40
N THR A 434 -31.10 -0.95 6.48
CA THR A 434 -31.99 -0.06 7.24
C THR A 434 -32.49 1.13 6.42
N LYS A 435 -31.64 1.71 5.56
CA LYS A 435 -32.05 2.78 4.62
C LYS A 435 -33.07 2.30 3.58
N ASN A 436 -32.90 1.10 3.02
CA ASN A 436 -33.84 0.54 2.05
C ASN A 436 -35.19 0.19 2.69
N LEU A 437 -35.19 -0.42 3.88
CA LEU A 437 -36.40 -0.66 4.67
C LEU A 437 -37.18 0.63 4.97
N ASN A 438 -36.47 1.72 5.26
CA ASN A 438 -37.08 3.03 5.50
C ASN A 438 -37.63 3.68 4.22
N LYS A 439 -36.99 3.45 3.06
CA LYS A 439 -37.53 3.87 1.76
C LYS A 439 -38.81 3.10 1.41
N ASP A 440 -38.83 1.78 1.63
CA ASP A 440 -40.01 0.95 1.38
C ASP A 440 -41.18 1.29 2.31
N LYS A 441 -40.91 1.58 3.59
CA LYS A 441 -41.94 2.09 4.52
C LYS A 441 -42.49 3.45 4.10
N LYS A 442 -41.64 4.36 3.59
CA LYS A 442 -42.08 5.65 3.05
C LYS A 442 -42.88 5.50 1.74
N ALA A 443 -42.51 4.57 0.87
CA ALA A 443 -43.24 4.26 -0.35
C ALA A 443 -44.63 3.64 -0.04
N ARG A 444 -44.71 2.72 0.93
CA ARG A 444 -45.99 2.15 1.41
C ARG A 444 -46.89 3.19 2.07
N LYS A 445 -46.33 4.11 2.88
CA LYS A 445 -47.08 5.25 3.45
C LYS A 445 -47.56 6.25 2.40
N LYS A 446 -46.85 6.41 1.28
CA LYS A 446 -47.31 7.22 0.15
C LYS A 446 -48.45 6.55 -0.60
N ARG A 447 -48.42 5.23 -0.81
CA ARG A 447 -49.52 4.49 -1.48
C ARG A 447 -50.82 4.54 -0.68
N ARG A 448 -50.77 4.36 0.65
CA ARG A 448 -51.93 4.50 1.56
C ARG A 448 -52.49 5.93 1.74
N LYS A 449 -51.97 6.92 1.01
CA LYS A 449 -52.50 8.29 1.01
C LYS A 449 -53.27 8.62 -0.29
N TYR A 450 -53.28 7.69 -1.24
CA TYR A 450 -53.98 7.81 -2.53
C TYR A 450 -55.03 6.71 -2.72
N ASP A 451 -55.20 5.84 -1.72
CA ASP A 451 -56.40 5.03 -1.47
C ASP A 451 -57.12 5.70 -0.30
#